data_AF-A0A0K2YE78-F1
#
_entry.id   AF-A0A0K2YE78-F1
#
_cell.length_a   1.000
_cell.length_b   1.000
_cell.length_c   1.000
_cell.angle_alpha   90.00
_cell.angle_beta   90.00
_cell.angle_gamma   90.00
#
_symmetry.space_group_name_H-M   'P 1'
#
loop_
_entity.id
_entity.type
_entity.pdbx_description
1 polymer ?
#
loop_
_entity_poly.entity_id
_entity_poly.type
_entity_poly.pdbx_seq_one_letter_code
_entity_poly.pdbx_strand_id
1 'polypeptide(L)'
;MAVWVVGDKIKNGNKSLTSFRHALYFQEIGFNVHDVMIYAKKNTPFMRSNAYTNSYEYMFVFSKGKPKTFNPLKEATARHGGASKEALRRMRALT
;
A
#
# COMPACT_ATOMS: atom_id res chain seq x y z
N MET A 1 14.33 5.32 1.19
CA MET A 1 13.10 4.63 0.76
C MET A 1 13.11 4.56 -0.74
N ALA A 2 12.59 3.50 -1.32
CA ALA A 2 12.43 3.36 -2.77
C ALA A 2 11.00 2.91 -3.04
N VAL A 3 10.38 3.44 -4.10
CA VAL A 3 9.04 3.03 -4.51
C VAL A 3 9.17 2.25 -5.81
N TRP A 4 8.57 1.07 -5.86
CA TRP A 4 8.59 0.20 -7.02
C TRP A 4 7.17 -0.08 -7.48
N VAL A 5 6.85 0.35 -8.70
CA VAL A 5 5.50 0.23 -9.27
C VAL A 5 5.51 -0.88 -10.31
N VAL A 6 4.59 -1.84 -10.17
CA VAL A 6 4.49 -3.00 -11.08
C VAL A 6 3.04 -3.25 -11.46
N GLY A 7 2.80 -3.30 -12.77
CA GLY A 7 1.52 -3.70 -13.34
C GLY A 7 1.47 -5.20 -13.62
N ASP A 8 0.71 -5.94 -12.82
CA ASP A 8 0.46 -7.35 -13.09
C ASP A 8 -0.48 -7.51 -14.29
N LYS A 9 -0.16 -8.48 -15.14
CA LYS A 9 -0.99 -8.88 -16.29
C LYS A 9 -1.69 -10.21 -16.00
N ILE A 10 -2.85 -10.41 -16.62
CA ILE A 10 -3.56 -11.70 -16.62
C ILE A 10 -3.32 -12.35 -17.97
N LYS A 11 -2.78 -13.58 -17.97
CA LYS A 11 -2.54 -14.40 -19.16
C LYS A 11 -3.22 -15.75 -18.95
N ASN A 12 -4.06 -16.18 -19.88
CA ASN A 12 -4.77 -17.47 -19.85
C ASN A 12 -5.53 -17.71 -18.53
N GLY A 13 -6.25 -16.70 -18.03
CA GLY A 13 -7.01 -16.80 -16.78
C GLY A 13 -6.16 -16.74 -15.49
N ASN A 14 -4.83 -16.75 -15.60
CA ASN A 14 -3.93 -16.68 -14.45
C ASN A 14 -3.27 -15.30 -14.33
N LYS A 15 -3.22 -14.74 -13.12
CA LYS A 15 -2.52 -13.48 -12.84
C LYS A 15 -1.03 -13.76 -12.71
N SER A 16 -0.21 -12.97 -13.38
CA SER A 16 1.25 -13.13 -13.40
C SER A 16 1.90 -13.06 -12.01
N LEU A 17 1.32 -12.29 -11.08
CA LEU A 17 1.80 -12.07 -9.70
C LEU A 17 3.29 -11.68 -9.63
N THR A 18 3.76 -11.01 -10.68
CA THR A 18 5.15 -10.54 -10.80
C THR A 18 5.47 -9.45 -9.79
N SER A 19 4.47 -8.63 -9.46
CA SER A 19 4.51 -7.61 -8.42
C SER A 19 5.05 -8.17 -7.09
N PHE A 20 4.41 -9.23 -6.58
CA PHE A 20 4.77 -9.87 -5.32
C PHE A 20 6.08 -10.66 -5.41
N ARG A 21 6.37 -11.31 -6.54
CA ARG A 21 7.67 -11.98 -6.72
C ARG A 21 8.83 -10.99 -6.63
N HIS A 22 8.71 -9.81 -7.25
CA HIS A 22 9.72 -8.77 -7.11
C HIS A 22 9.82 -8.28 -5.66
N ALA A 23 8.69 -8.08 -4.97
CA ALA A 23 8.70 -7.64 -3.58
C ALA A 23 9.40 -8.65 -2.65
N LEU A 24 9.13 -9.94 -2.81
CA LEU A 24 9.80 -11.01 -2.08
C LEU A 24 11.30 -11.05 -2.39
N TYR A 25 11.68 -10.93 -3.66
CA TYR A 25 13.10 -10.84 -4.04
C TYR A 25 13.80 -9.65 -3.37
N PHE A 26 13.15 -8.48 -3.31
CA PHE A 26 13.70 -7.32 -2.60
C PHE A 26 13.85 -7.57 -1.09
N GLN A 27 13.00 -8.39 -0.48
CA GLN A 27 13.18 -8.83 0.90
C GLN A 27 14.39 -9.73 1.08
N GLU A 28 14.61 -10.67 0.17
CA GLU A 28 15.76 -11.58 0.20
C GLU A 28 17.09 -10.83 0.11
N ILE A 29 17.18 -9.75 -0.68
CA ILE A 29 18.40 -8.92 -0.78
C ILE A 29 18.56 -7.91 0.36
N GLY A 30 17.66 -7.90 1.36
CA GLY A 30 17.78 -7.10 2.58
C GLY A 30 17.03 -5.76 2.60
N PHE A 31 16.05 -5.54 1.73
CA PHE A 31 15.08 -4.45 1.90
C PHE A 31 13.88 -4.90 2.72
N ASN A 32 13.34 -4.01 3.55
CA ASN A 32 12.04 -4.22 4.18
C ASN A 32 10.95 -3.65 3.29
N VAL A 33 9.91 -4.43 3.01
CA VAL A 33 8.64 -3.90 2.50
C VAL A 33 7.99 -3.14 3.63
N HIS A 34 8.03 -1.81 3.56
CA HIS A 34 7.46 -0.95 4.58
C HIS A 34 5.94 -0.82 4.41
N ASP A 35 5.49 -0.68 3.17
CA ASP A 35 4.08 -0.49 2.83
C ASP A 35 3.77 -0.98 1.41
N VAL A 36 2.50 -1.27 1.14
CA VAL A 36 1.98 -1.66 -0.17
C VAL A 36 0.76 -0.80 -0.49
N MET A 37 0.88 0.02 -1.54
CA MET A 37 -0.19 0.89 -2.00
C MET A 37 -0.75 0.40 -3.33
N ILE A 38 -1.99 0.78 -3.62
CA ILE A 38 -2.67 0.49 -4.89
C ILE A 38 -2.83 1.80 -5.65
N TYR A 39 -2.22 1.89 -6.83
CA TYR A 39 -2.36 3.04 -7.72
C TYR A 39 -3.52 2.81 -8.67
N ALA A 40 -4.58 3.62 -8.56
CA ALA A 40 -5.72 3.56 -9.47
C ALA A 40 -5.38 4.24 -10.81
N LYS A 41 -5.42 3.47 -11.90
CA LYS A 41 -5.24 3.97 -13.27
C LYS A 41 -6.55 4.50 -13.83
N LYS A 42 -6.51 5.71 -14.40
CA LYS A 42 -7.66 6.32 -15.07
C LYS A 42 -8.00 5.66 -16.42
N ASN A 43 -6.99 5.17 -17.14
CA ASN A 43 -7.18 4.49 -18.42
C ASN A 43 -7.27 2.98 -18.20
N THR A 44 -8.49 2.46 -18.23
CA THR A 44 -8.75 1.03 -18.20
C THR A 44 -8.89 0.50 -19.63
N PRO A 45 -8.21 -0.60 -20.00
CA PRO A 45 -8.58 -1.33 -21.20
C PRO A 45 -10.02 -1.86 -21.05
N PHE A 46 -10.69 -2.09 -22.18
CA PHE A 46 -12.08 -2.54 -22.28
C PHE A 46 -12.51 -3.49 -21.15
N MET A 47 -13.72 -3.27 -20.61
CA MET A 47 -14.29 -4.11 -19.55
C MET A 47 -14.28 -5.57 -19.98
N ARG A 48 -13.73 -6.43 -19.12
CA ARG A 48 -13.75 -7.87 -19.35
C ARG A 48 -15.06 -8.44 -18.81
N SER A 49 -15.67 -9.35 -19.56
CA SER A 49 -16.92 -10.02 -19.16
C SER A 49 -16.70 -11.14 -18.15
N ASN A 50 -15.49 -11.71 -18.08
CA ASN A 50 -15.18 -12.89 -17.29
C ASN A 50 -14.31 -12.63 -16.05
N ALA A 51 -13.95 -11.37 -15.77
CA ALA A 51 -13.12 -10.99 -14.64
C ALA A 51 -13.16 -9.48 -14.40
N TYR A 52 -12.77 -9.05 -13.21
CA TYR A 52 -12.55 -7.62 -12.93
C TYR A 52 -11.54 -7.00 -13.90
N THR A 53 -11.88 -5.81 -14.39
CA THR A 53 -10.99 -5.00 -15.24
C THR A 53 -9.77 -4.59 -14.44
N ASN A 54 -8.59 -4.76 -15.02
CA ASN A 54 -7.35 -4.37 -14.37
C ASN A 54 -7.18 -2.85 -14.46
N SER A 55 -7.62 -2.16 -13.41
CA SER A 55 -7.60 -0.70 -13.29
C SER A 55 -6.58 -0.19 -12.27
N TYR A 56 -5.61 -1.02 -11.88
CA TYR A 56 -4.67 -0.66 -10.83
C TYR A 56 -3.26 -1.22 -11.05
N GLU A 57 -2.30 -0.62 -10.35
CA GLU A 57 -0.94 -1.13 -10.18
C GLU A 57 -0.58 -1.23 -8.71
N TYR A 58 0.28 -2.18 -8.38
CA TYR A 58 0.83 -2.28 -7.04
C TYR A 58 2.07 -1.38 -6.94
N MET A 59 2.11 -0.58 -5.87
CA MET A 59 3.27 0.22 -5.50
C MET A 59 3.84 -0.35 -4.20
N PHE A 60 5.02 -0.94 -4.26
CA PHE A 60 5.73 -1.40 -3.07
C PHE A 60 6.67 -0.31 -2.58
N VAL A 61 6.57 0.01 -1.29
CA VAL A 61 7.45 0.97 -0.63
C VAL A 61 8.51 0.20 0.13
N PHE A 62 9.75 0.28 -0.33
CA PHE A 62 10.90 -0.36 0.30
C PHE A 62 11.67 0.61 1.19
N SER A 63 12.23 0.07 2.26
CA SER A 63 13.11 0.78 3.18
C SER A 63 14.28 -0.11 3.59
N LYS A 64 15.45 0.49 3.85
CA LYS A 64 16.55 -0.20 4.52
C LYS A 64 16.44 0.11 6.01
N GLY A 65 15.99 -0.86 6.80
CA GLY A 65 15.70 -0.66 8.23
C GLY A 65 14.45 0.20 8.48
N LYS A 66 14.38 0.82 9.67
CA LYS A 66 13.23 1.65 10.08
C LYS A 66 13.27 3.02 9.37
N PRO A 67 12.21 3.46 8.68
CA PRO A 67 12.17 4.77 8.07
C PRO A 67 12.24 5.88 9.13
N LYS A 68 13.09 6.89 8.89
CA LYS A 68 13.35 8.00 9.84
C LYS A 68 12.29 9.10 9.79
N THR A 69 11.71 9.32 8.62
CA THR A 69 10.81 10.44 8.35
C THR A 69 9.65 9.96 7.48
N PHE A 70 8.42 10.27 7.88
CA PHE A 70 7.20 10.02 7.11
C PHE A 70 6.42 11.32 7.01
N ASN A 71 6.16 11.78 5.78
CA ASN A 71 5.39 12.99 5.53
C ASN A 71 4.03 12.62 4.91
N PRO A 72 3.01 12.31 5.73
CA PRO A 72 1.71 11.89 5.22
C PRO A 72 1.01 13.03 4.48
N LEU A 73 0.42 12.70 3.34
CA LEU A 73 -0.63 13.52 2.74
C LEU A 73 -1.90 13.27 3.55
N LYS A 74 -2.46 14.33 4.15
CA LYS A 74 -3.65 14.27 4.98
C LYS A 74 -4.73 15.14 4.35
N GLU A 75 -5.93 14.60 4.20
CA GLU A 75 -7.11 15.37 3.83
C GLU A 75 -7.96 15.64 5.08
N ALA A 76 -8.66 16.77 5.09
CA ALA A 76 -9.54 17.14 6.19
C ALA A 76 -10.70 16.13 6.27
N THR A 77 -10.74 15.34 7.34
CA THR A 77 -11.78 14.31 7.53
C THR A 77 -12.75 14.74 8.62
N ALA A 78 -14.07 14.59 8.41
CA ALA A 78 -15.11 15.00 9.37
C ALA A 78 -14.96 14.34 10.76
N ARG A 79 -14.36 13.14 10.82
CA ARG A 79 -13.94 12.51 12.07
C ARG A 79 -12.43 12.64 12.20
N HIS A 80 -11.99 13.64 12.94
CA HIS A 80 -10.62 13.69 13.41
C HIS A 80 -10.46 12.54 14.40
N GLY A 81 -9.83 11.44 13.97
CA GLY A 81 -9.37 10.36 14.86
C GLY A 81 -8.25 10.84 15.79
N GLY A 82 -8.42 11.99 16.43
CA GLY A 82 -7.78 12.24 17.70
C GLY A 82 -8.45 11.31 18.67
N ALA A 83 -7.71 10.35 19.23
CA ALA A 83 -8.00 9.99 20.61
C ALA A 83 -8.09 11.32 21.36
N SER A 84 -9.30 11.74 21.73
CA SER A 84 -9.51 12.98 22.44
C SER A 84 -8.56 12.98 23.64
N LYS A 85 -7.95 14.11 23.96
CA LYS A 85 -7.10 14.20 25.17
C LYS A 85 -7.87 13.72 26.42
N GLU A 86 -9.21 13.84 26.41
CA GLU A 86 -10.14 13.19 27.33
C GLU A 86 -10.00 11.65 27.44
N ALA A 87 -9.92 10.92 26.32
CA ALA A 87 -9.81 9.46 26.31
C ALA A 87 -8.46 8.97 26.85
N LEU A 88 -7.38 9.69 26.53
CA LEU A 88 -6.03 9.39 27.04
C LEU A 88 -5.91 9.69 28.56
N ARG A 89 -6.63 10.71 29.05
CA ARG A 89 -6.66 11.09 30.47
C ARG A 89 -7.47 10.12 31.33
N ARG A 90 -8.53 9.51 30.77
CA ARG A 90 -9.32 8.46 31.46
C ARG A 90 -8.58 7.13 31.60
N MET A 91 -7.72 6.77 30.65
CA MET A 91 -6.92 5.54 30.75
C MET A 91 -5.77 5.63 31.76
N ARG A 92 -5.25 6.84 32.03
CA ARG A 92 -4.19 7.08 33.03
C ARG A 92 -4.68 7.26 34.47
N ALA A 93 -6.00 7.29 34.69
CA ALA A 93 -6.59 7.40 36.03
C ALA A 93 -6.98 6.03 36.62
N LEU A 94 -6.69 4.93 35.90
CA LEU A 94 -6.96 3.55 36.31
C LEU A 94 -5.66 2.71 36.35
N THR A 95 -4.52 3.36 36.55
CA THR A 95 -3.22 2.73 36.88
C THR A 95 -2.62 3.53 38.02
#